data_AF-A0A850JSS4-F1
#
_entry.id   AF-A0A850JSS4-F1
#
_cell.length_a   1.000
_cell.length_b   1.000
_cell.length_c   1.000
_cell.angle_alpha   90.00
_cell.angle_beta   90.00
_cell.angle_gamma   90.00
#
_symmetry.space_group_name_H-M   'P 1'
#
loop_
_entity.id
_entity.type
_entity.pdbx_description
1 polymer ?
#
loop_
_entity_poly.entity_id
_entity_poly.type
_entity_poly.pdbx_seq_one_letter_code
_entity_poly.pdbx_strand_id
1 'polypeptide(L)'
;MRPHVELVQQDDYVWHGAELIGGEGRASERRLSVDEEDGSSSLRIDFHTDWGRGPGIHHADTEYHVLEGSMTYGGRTIGKGGYVHAPKGVPTDVMTFSEGTRILHYREYGDAGFDAVDGVGAPGWADARGEVTVLDTEAMKWDAVPNAGPMPGLFIKYLHVDPVTGFYTRLVHSQEGWTDHRLAHHPCYEEAYTLQGSMEYNFGTLDPGTYFFRPARVKHGHFTTPEGGVTWLMRSDGELVNWYTQNEWLRWGGEAVNYGPGGGRMRWSMSSHDIGRGVPPRSDRDLRDLRASVQFQREQGKDDVDYVPNGTGADKSLIAIAKALDSAGMQAGHGSGDGHEHGHDHEHGPVSADWGAELGDLEHPDERTDEQRHNWGAGRAWKEGDPIPAPIVSTLPVRSRSTGRWAGDGM
;
A
#
# COMPACT_ATOMS: atom_id res chain seq x y z
N MET A 1 -4.21 -2.15 14.72
CA MET A 1 -3.48 -2.01 13.43
C MET A 1 -4.29 -2.62 12.28
N ARG A 2 -4.48 -1.85 11.20
CA ARG A 2 -5.08 -2.31 9.94
C ARG A 2 -4.19 -3.34 9.24
N PRO A 3 -4.68 -4.57 8.95
CA PRO A 3 -3.88 -5.60 8.29
C PRO A 3 -3.54 -5.21 6.84
N HIS A 4 -2.41 -5.72 6.34
CA HIS A 4 -2.07 -5.58 4.91
C HIS A 4 -3.10 -6.33 4.06
N VAL A 5 -3.78 -5.58 3.19
CA VAL A 5 -4.68 -6.09 2.14
C VAL A 5 -4.04 -5.82 0.79
N GLU A 6 -3.85 -6.84 -0.05
CA GLU A 6 -3.32 -6.67 -1.40
C GLU A 6 -4.24 -7.33 -2.43
N LEU A 7 -4.79 -6.51 -3.34
CA LEU A 7 -5.68 -6.93 -4.43
C LEU A 7 -6.86 -7.81 -3.99
N VAL A 8 -7.79 -7.22 -3.22
CA VAL A 8 -9.09 -7.87 -3.00
C VAL A 8 -10.14 -7.15 -3.83
N GLN A 9 -10.80 -7.92 -4.68
CA GLN A 9 -11.95 -7.46 -5.43
C GLN A 9 -13.10 -7.27 -4.44
N GLN A 10 -13.77 -6.13 -4.47
CA GLN A 10 -14.97 -5.87 -3.66
C GLN A 10 -15.98 -7.04 -3.63
N ASP A 11 -16.14 -7.78 -4.72
CA ASP A 11 -17.08 -8.88 -4.87
C ASP A 11 -16.75 -10.10 -4.02
N ASP A 12 -15.50 -10.23 -3.58
CA ASP A 12 -15.09 -11.26 -2.64
C ASP A 12 -15.36 -10.89 -1.18
N TYR A 13 -15.71 -9.63 -0.90
CA TYR A 13 -16.09 -9.22 0.45
C TYR A 13 -17.54 -9.58 0.76
N VAL A 14 -17.73 -9.99 2.01
CA VAL A 14 -19.04 -10.29 2.58
C VAL A 14 -19.77 -9.00 2.99
N TRP A 15 -21.10 -9.04 2.89
CA TRP A 15 -21.97 -7.94 3.29
C TRP A 15 -22.32 -8.00 4.77
N HIS A 16 -22.34 -6.83 5.40
CA HIS A 16 -22.81 -6.60 6.76
C HIS A 16 -23.89 -5.50 6.74
N GLY A 17 -24.65 -5.36 7.83
CA GLY A 17 -25.46 -4.15 8.02
C GLY A 17 -24.54 -2.95 8.21
N ALA A 18 -24.84 -1.82 7.55
CA ALA A 18 -23.98 -0.65 7.63
C ALA A 18 -24.01 -0.01 9.03
N GLU A 19 -22.85 0.29 9.59
CA GLU A 19 -22.70 0.94 10.90
C GLU A 19 -22.75 2.47 10.75
N LEU A 20 -23.95 2.99 10.47
CA LEU A 20 -24.23 4.41 10.32
C LEU A 20 -25.11 4.92 11.47
N ILE A 21 -24.51 5.07 12.66
CA ILE A 21 -25.19 5.44 13.91
C ILE A 21 -25.94 6.77 13.76
N GLY A 22 -27.17 6.81 14.29
CA GLY A 22 -28.04 7.98 14.25
C GLY A 22 -28.78 8.20 12.92
N GLY A 23 -28.56 7.35 11.92
CA GLY A 23 -29.26 7.41 10.64
C GLY A 23 -30.55 6.59 10.60
N GLU A 24 -31.47 7.02 9.74
CA GLU A 24 -32.70 6.31 9.38
C GLU A 24 -32.62 5.82 7.93
N GLY A 25 -33.04 4.59 7.68
CA GLY A 25 -32.95 3.93 6.37
C GLY A 25 -32.18 2.61 6.45
N ARG A 26 -32.13 1.86 5.34
CA ARG A 26 -31.40 0.59 5.25
C ARG A 26 -30.18 0.74 4.35
N ALA A 27 -29.04 0.30 4.84
CA ALA A 27 -27.80 0.21 4.08
C ALA A 27 -27.00 -1.05 4.47
N SER A 28 -26.17 -1.53 3.56
CA SER A 28 -25.20 -2.61 3.83
C SER A 28 -23.79 -2.12 3.54
N GLU A 29 -22.82 -2.70 4.24
CA GLU A 29 -21.41 -2.37 4.07
C GLU A 29 -20.57 -3.61 3.73
N ARG A 30 -19.51 -3.38 2.94
CA ARG A 30 -18.35 -4.27 2.81
C ARG A 30 -17.17 -3.62 3.51
N ARG A 31 -16.55 -4.35 4.43
CA ARG A 31 -15.40 -3.90 5.22
C ARG A 31 -14.11 -4.20 4.46
N LEU A 32 -13.58 -3.21 3.74
CA LEU A 32 -12.43 -3.38 2.87
C LEU A 32 -11.14 -3.57 3.68
N SER A 33 -10.99 -2.79 4.75
CA SER A 33 -9.95 -2.95 5.77
C SER A 33 -10.42 -2.28 7.06
N VAL A 34 -10.10 -2.88 8.21
CA VAL A 34 -10.56 -2.47 9.53
C VAL A 34 -9.42 -2.60 10.53
N ASP A 35 -9.28 -1.61 11.38
CA ASP A 35 -8.49 -1.65 12.60
C ASP A 35 -9.39 -2.09 13.76
N GLU A 36 -9.11 -3.27 14.33
CA GLU A 36 -9.89 -3.78 15.45
C GLU A 36 -9.57 -3.07 16.79
N GLU A 37 -8.50 -2.26 16.85
CA GLU A 37 -8.07 -1.60 18.07
C GLU A 37 -8.78 -0.26 18.29
N ASP A 38 -8.96 0.55 17.24
CA ASP A 38 -9.55 1.89 17.33
C ASP A 38 -10.81 2.11 16.49
N GLY A 39 -11.16 1.17 15.61
CA GLY A 39 -12.34 1.25 14.74
C GLY A 39 -12.10 1.92 13.38
N SER A 40 -10.86 2.36 13.09
CA SER A 40 -10.49 2.92 11.79
C SER A 40 -10.84 1.93 10.68
N SER A 41 -11.48 2.40 9.62
CA SER A 41 -12.06 1.51 8.61
C SER A 41 -12.23 2.15 7.25
N SER A 42 -12.01 1.34 6.22
CA SER A 42 -12.36 1.63 4.83
C SER A 42 -13.51 0.73 4.42
N LEU A 43 -14.60 1.35 3.96
CA LEU A 43 -15.85 0.66 3.68
C LEU A 43 -16.35 1.01 2.28
N ARG A 44 -17.05 0.06 1.67
CA ARG A 44 -18.03 0.34 0.63
C ARG A 44 -19.43 0.23 1.24
N ILE A 45 -20.29 1.21 1.01
CA ILE A 45 -21.67 1.21 1.51
C ILE A 45 -22.65 1.33 0.34
N ASP A 46 -23.68 0.47 0.36
CA ASP A 46 -24.79 0.48 -0.59
C ASP A 46 -26.11 0.77 0.16
N PHE A 47 -26.82 1.81 -0.27
CA PHE A 47 -28.09 2.25 0.33
C PHE A 47 -29.29 1.57 -0.36
N HIS A 48 -30.12 0.87 0.42
CA HIS A 48 -31.28 0.07 -0.05
C HIS A 48 -32.63 0.75 0.16
N THR A 49 -32.63 1.94 0.75
CA THR A 49 -33.73 2.90 0.84
C THR A 49 -33.13 4.29 0.80
N ASP A 50 -33.97 5.31 0.72
CA ASP A 50 -33.53 6.63 1.15
C ASP A 50 -33.00 6.53 2.57
N TRP A 51 -31.86 7.18 2.81
CA TRP A 51 -31.21 7.21 4.11
C TRP A 51 -30.92 8.65 4.48
N GLY A 52 -31.07 8.97 5.76
CA GLY A 52 -30.76 10.30 6.27
C GLY A 52 -30.31 10.29 7.71
N ARG A 53 -29.48 11.27 8.06
CA ARG A 53 -29.08 11.55 9.43
C ARG A 53 -29.08 13.05 9.67
N GLY A 54 -29.64 13.47 10.80
CA GLY A 54 -29.61 14.85 11.25
C GLY A 54 -28.20 15.34 11.60
N PRO A 55 -28.04 16.62 11.98
CA PRO A 55 -26.78 17.17 12.40
C PRO A 55 -26.15 16.42 13.59
N GLY A 56 -24.83 16.39 13.66
CA GLY A 56 -24.11 15.75 14.77
C GLY A 56 -22.60 15.77 14.62
N ILE A 57 -21.92 15.18 15.59
CA ILE A 57 -20.46 15.16 15.71
C ILE A 57 -19.98 13.72 15.52
N HIS A 58 -19.02 13.56 14.61
CA HIS A 58 -18.36 12.29 14.33
C HIS A 58 -17.30 11.94 15.38
N HIS A 59 -17.26 10.68 15.80
CA HIS A 59 -16.21 10.16 16.71
C HIS A 59 -14.90 9.81 15.99
N ALA A 60 -14.95 9.68 14.66
CA ALA A 60 -13.80 9.43 13.78
C ALA A 60 -13.64 10.55 12.76
N ASP A 61 -12.44 10.72 12.22
CA ASP A 61 -12.22 11.54 11.03
C ASP A 61 -12.86 10.83 9.83
N THR A 62 -13.94 11.39 9.29
CA THR A 62 -14.85 10.64 8.42
C THR A 62 -14.89 11.22 7.01
N GLU A 63 -14.80 10.36 5.99
CA GLU A 63 -14.94 10.76 4.59
C GLU A 63 -16.02 9.96 3.87
N TYR A 64 -16.76 10.63 2.98
CA TYR A 64 -17.76 10.05 2.10
C TYR A 64 -17.39 10.38 0.66
N HIS A 65 -17.42 9.39 -0.23
CA HIS A 65 -17.23 9.60 -1.66
C HIS A 65 -18.28 8.84 -2.47
N VAL A 66 -19.09 9.55 -3.26
CA VAL A 66 -20.18 8.96 -4.06
C VAL A 66 -19.63 8.29 -5.32
N LEU A 67 -19.75 6.97 -5.39
CA LEU A 67 -19.42 6.17 -6.57
C LEU A 67 -20.55 6.23 -7.62
N GLU A 68 -21.79 6.15 -7.16
CA GLU A 68 -23.01 6.12 -7.97
C GLU A 68 -24.19 6.66 -7.14
N GLY A 69 -25.17 7.29 -7.79
CA GLY A 69 -26.31 7.89 -7.11
C GLY A 69 -26.05 9.32 -6.68
N SER A 70 -26.59 9.72 -5.52
CA SER A 70 -26.50 11.10 -5.04
C SER A 70 -26.56 11.22 -3.53
N MET A 71 -25.83 12.20 -3.02
CA MET A 71 -25.89 12.64 -1.63
C MET A 71 -26.42 14.08 -1.55
N THR A 72 -27.01 14.44 -0.42
CA THR A 72 -27.28 15.83 -0.06
C THR A 72 -26.62 16.13 1.28
N TYR A 73 -25.85 17.21 1.33
CA TYR A 73 -25.23 17.72 2.56
C TYR A 73 -25.55 19.20 2.72
N GLY A 74 -26.10 19.59 3.88
CA GLY A 74 -26.46 20.99 4.15
C GLY A 74 -27.35 21.63 3.08
N GLY A 75 -28.27 20.83 2.51
CA GLY A 75 -29.19 21.26 1.44
C GLY A 75 -28.59 21.29 0.02
N ARG A 76 -27.30 21.01 -0.16
CA ARG A 76 -26.67 20.88 -1.49
C ARG A 76 -26.64 19.41 -1.93
N THR A 77 -27.30 19.09 -3.04
CA THR A 77 -27.26 17.77 -3.66
C THR A 77 -26.09 17.65 -4.64
N ILE A 78 -25.34 16.56 -4.55
CA ILE A 78 -24.19 16.24 -5.42
C ILE A 78 -24.30 14.77 -5.85
N GLY A 79 -24.07 14.49 -7.13
CA GLY A 79 -24.13 13.14 -7.70
C GLY A 79 -22.83 12.35 -7.49
N LYS A 80 -22.51 11.48 -8.46
CA LYS A 80 -21.22 10.81 -8.59
C LYS A 80 -20.07 11.81 -8.41
N GLY A 81 -19.05 11.41 -7.66
CA GLY A 81 -17.89 12.24 -7.32
C GLY A 81 -18.17 13.26 -6.22
N GLY A 82 -19.38 13.29 -5.65
CA GLY A 82 -19.65 14.03 -4.43
C GLY A 82 -18.76 13.54 -3.30
N TYR A 83 -18.07 14.47 -2.64
CA TYR A 83 -17.15 14.17 -1.55
C TYR A 83 -17.44 15.04 -0.33
N VAL A 84 -17.48 14.43 0.85
CA VAL A 84 -17.54 15.13 2.14
C VAL A 84 -16.43 14.61 3.03
N HIS A 85 -15.63 15.52 3.60
CA HIS A 85 -14.75 15.23 4.74
C HIS A 85 -15.34 15.92 5.98
N ALA A 86 -15.60 15.12 7.01
CA ALA A 86 -16.16 15.50 8.29
C ALA A 86 -15.10 15.25 9.38
N PRO A 87 -14.38 16.29 9.84
CA PRO A 87 -13.34 16.11 10.82
C PRO A 87 -13.87 15.60 12.16
N LYS A 88 -13.07 14.78 12.84
CA LYS A 88 -13.39 14.28 14.18
C LYS A 88 -13.71 15.44 15.13
N GLY A 89 -14.82 15.32 15.87
CA GLY A 89 -15.20 16.33 16.86
C GLY A 89 -15.82 17.62 16.30
N VAL A 90 -15.91 17.78 14.97
CA VAL A 90 -16.51 18.96 14.33
C VAL A 90 -18.02 18.72 14.09
N PRO A 91 -18.90 19.68 14.46
CA PRO A 91 -20.32 19.61 14.15
C PRO A 91 -20.57 19.58 12.63
N THR A 92 -21.35 18.60 12.20
CA THR A 92 -21.73 18.39 10.80
C THR A 92 -23.23 18.65 10.61
N ASP A 93 -23.60 19.03 9.39
CA ASP A 93 -24.99 19.29 9.02
C ASP A 93 -25.73 17.99 8.65
N VAL A 94 -27.03 18.11 8.37
CA VAL A 94 -27.86 17.03 7.84
C VAL A 94 -27.24 16.44 6.57
N MET A 95 -27.25 15.11 6.51
CA MET A 95 -26.75 14.33 5.39
C MET A 95 -27.78 13.29 4.97
N THR A 96 -28.05 13.20 3.66
CA THR A 96 -28.93 12.18 3.10
C THR A 96 -28.34 11.53 1.86
N PHE A 97 -28.74 10.28 1.61
CA PHE A 97 -28.42 9.52 0.41
C PHE A 97 -29.72 8.96 -0.17
N SER A 98 -29.86 9.04 -1.49
CA SER A 98 -31.01 8.45 -2.18
C SER A 98 -30.87 6.93 -2.27
N GLU A 99 -32.00 6.20 -2.30
CA GLU A 99 -32.00 4.76 -2.58
C GLU A 99 -31.16 4.42 -3.82
N GLY A 100 -30.37 3.34 -3.73
CA GLY A 100 -29.49 2.88 -4.81
C GLY A 100 -28.13 3.59 -4.85
N THR A 101 -27.90 4.60 -4.00
CA THR A 101 -26.60 5.26 -3.89
C THR A 101 -25.53 4.30 -3.36
N ARG A 102 -24.31 4.41 -3.91
CA ARG A 102 -23.13 3.65 -3.51
C ARG A 102 -22.01 4.59 -3.19
N ILE A 103 -21.33 4.36 -2.06
CA ILE A 103 -20.26 5.23 -1.61
C ILE A 103 -19.04 4.43 -1.16
N LEU A 104 -17.88 5.07 -1.20
CA LEU A 104 -16.79 4.76 -0.29
C LEU A 104 -16.98 5.58 0.98
N HIS A 105 -16.74 4.95 2.12
CA HIS A 105 -16.86 5.56 3.43
C HIS A 105 -15.62 5.21 4.26
N TYR A 106 -14.94 6.23 4.74
CA TYR A 106 -13.71 6.08 5.50
C TYR A 106 -13.89 6.65 6.90
N ARG A 107 -13.26 6.01 7.88
CA ARG A 107 -13.16 6.47 9.27
C ARG A 107 -11.72 6.27 9.73
N GLU A 108 -11.10 7.30 10.27
CA GLU A 108 -9.77 7.20 10.88
C GLU A 108 -9.79 7.71 12.32
N TYR A 109 -8.99 7.07 13.16
CA TYR A 109 -8.75 7.45 14.56
C TYR A 109 -10.01 7.46 15.43
N GLY A 110 -10.97 6.59 15.16
CA GLY A 110 -12.20 6.45 15.94
C GLY A 110 -13.20 5.45 15.36
N ASP A 111 -14.20 5.11 16.17
CA ASP A 111 -15.25 4.15 15.82
C ASP A 111 -16.43 4.81 15.05
N ALA A 112 -17.52 4.05 14.88
CA ALA A 112 -18.73 4.49 14.19
C ALA A 112 -19.62 5.47 15.00
N GLY A 113 -19.17 5.90 16.19
CA GLY A 113 -19.91 6.75 17.10
C GLY A 113 -20.31 8.10 16.50
N PHE A 114 -21.47 8.59 16.94
CA PHE A 114 -22.06 9.83 16.46
C PHE A 114 -22.91 10.47 17.54
N ASP A 115 -22.58 11.71 17.90
CA ASP A 115 -23.34 12.50 18.88
C ASP A 115 -24.27 13.47 18.15
N ALA A 116 -25.58 13.25 18.26
CA ALA A 116 -26.57 14.15 17.67
C ALA A 116 -26.51 15.54 18.32
N VAL A 117 -26.61 16.60 17.52
CA VAL A 117 -26.64 17.99 17.98
C VAL A 117 -27.73 18.79 17.25
N ASP A 118 -28.06 19.98 17.75
CA ASP A 118 -29.13 20.81 17.18
C ASP A 118 -28.79 21.39 15.79
N GLY A 119 -27.51 21.46 15.42
CA GLY A 119 -27.03 21.98 14.15
C GLY A 119 -25.53 22.32 14.14
N VAL A 120 -25.04 22.81 13.01
CA VAL A 120 -23.61 23.19 12.82
C VAL A 120 -23.11 24.30 13.77
N GLY A 121 -24.01 25.02 14.44
CA GLY A 121 -23.68 26.02 15.45
C GLY A 121 -23.40 25.46 16.85
N ALA A 122 -23.55 24.15 17.06
CA ALA A 122 -23.21 23.49 18.32
C ALA A 122 -21.70 23.61 18.63
N PRO A 123 -21.27 23.57 19.90
CA PRO A 123 -19.85 23.50 20.22
C PRO A 123 -19.28 22.16 19.77
N GLY A 124 -18.17 22.19 19.02
CA GLY A 124 -17.36 21.01 18.75
C GLY A 124 -16.58 20.52 19.97
N TRP A 125 -15.87 19.41 19.83
CA TRP A 125 -14.96 18.92 20.85
C TRP A 125 -13.75 19.87 21.03
N ALA A 126 -13.15 19.85 22.21
CA ALA A 126 -12.11 20.82 22.58
C ALA A 126 -10.82 20.70 21.75
N ASP A 127 -10.54 19.50 21.24
CA ASP A 127 -9.37 19.14 20.43
C ASP A 127 -9.69 19.03 18.94
N ALA A 128 -10.94 19.29 18.53
CA ALA A 128 -11.37 19.26 17.14
C ALA A 128 -10.61 20.31 16.30
N ARG A 129 -10.29 19.96 15.05
CA ARG A 129 -9.53 20.81 14.13
C ARG A 129 -10.15 20.78 12.74
N GLY A 130 -9.92 21.86 11.99
CA GLY A 130 -10.41 21.99 10.62
C GLY A 130 -11.90 22.32 10.54
N GLU A 131 -12.45 22.13 9.35
CA GLU A 131 -13.85 22.38 9.02
C GLU A 131 -14.34 21.33 8.02
N VAL A 132 -15.66 21.16 7.95
CA VAL A 132 -16.25 20.22 6.99
C VAL A 132 -15.99 20.69 5.56
N THR A 133 -15.40 19.81 4.75
CA THR A 133 -15.13 20.08 3.34
C THR A 133 -16.15 19.36 2.47
N VAL A 134 -16.71 20.05 1.47
CA VAL A 134 -17.71 19.50 0.54
C VAL A 134 -17.32 19.81 -0.90
N LEU A 135 -16.99 18.77 -1.67
CA LEU A 135 -16.49 18.89 -3.03
C LEU A 135 -17.39 18.18 -4.05
N ASP A 136 -17.43 18.73 -5.25
CA ASP A 136 -17.85 18.02 -6.46
C ASP A 136 -16.59 17.69 -7.25
N THR A 137 -16.11 16.45 -7.13
CA THR A 137 -14.83 16.06 -7.71
C THR A 137 -14.88 15.92 -9.23
N GLU A 138 -16.06 15.74 -9.82
CA GLU A 138 -16.25 15.72 -11.29
C GLU A 138 -16.04 17.13 -11.88
N ALA A 139 -16.42 18.17 -11.13
CA ALA A 139 -16.20 19.57 -11.52
C ALA A 139 -14.76 20.06 -11.29
N MET A 140 -13.94 19.33 -10.53
CA MET A 140 -12.54 19.68 -10.29
C MET A 140 -11.67 19.45 -11.53
N LYS A 141 -10.61 20.25 -11.67
CA LYS A 141 -9.59 20.05 -12.70
C LYS A 141 -8.52 19.09 -12.22
N TRP A 142 -7.97 18.32 -13.14
CA TRP A 142 -6.80 17.49 -12.90
C TRP A 142 -5.54 18.33 -13.00
N ASP A 143 -4.70 18.26 -11.98
CA ASP A 143 -3.37 18.86 -12.00
C ASP A 143 -2.35 17.79 -12.37
N ALA A 144 -1.41 18.12 -13.26
CA ALA A 144 -0.27 17.23 -13.51
C ALA A 144 0.58 17.17 -12.22
N VAL A 145 1.01 15.96 -11.84
CA VAL A 145 1.88 15.82 -10.67
C VAL A 145 3.22 16.52 -10.97
N PRO A 146 3.66 17.51 -10.15
CA PRO A 146 4.85 18.32 -10.46
C PRO A 146 6.13 17.50 -10.61
N ASN A 147 6.26 16.46 -9.79
CA ASN A 147 7.31 15.45 -9.85
C ASN A 147 6.69 14.13 -10.32
N ALA A 148 6.28 14.06 -11.59
CA ALA A 148 5.61 12.89 -12.14
C ALA A 148 6.54 11.65 -12.08
N GLY A 149 6.39 10.84 -11.01
CA GLY A 149 7.30 9.79 -10.57
C GLY A 149 8.41 9.35 -11.54
N PRO A 150 8.41 8.12 -12.08
CA PRO A 150 9.43 7.66 -13.02
C PRO A 150 9.19 8.15 -14.43
N MET A 151 7.94 8.43 -14.81
CA MET A 151 7.55 8.93 -16.12
C MET A 151 6.40 9.94 -15.98
N PRO A 152 6.34 10.95 -16.88
CA PRO A 152 5.18 11.82 -17.00
C PRO A 152 3.89 11.02 -17.23
N GLY A 153 2.76 11.54 -16.73
CA GLY A 153 1.44 10.93 -16.98
C GLY A 153 0.61 10.61 -15.74
N LEU A 154 1.04 11.06 -14.56
CA LEU A 154 0.21 11.07 -13.36
C LEU A 154 -0.47 12.43 -13.20
N PHE A 155 -1.75 12.39 -12.87
CA PHE A 155 -2.58 13.54 -12.55
C PHE A 155 -3.22 13.36 -11.18
N ILE A 156 -3.42 14.47 -10.48
CA ILE A 156 -3.93 14.47 -9.11
C ILE A 156 -5.06 15.48 -8.93
N LYS A 157 -6.01 15.13 -8.05
CA LYS A 157 -6.96 16.05 -7.42
C LYS A 157 -6.85 15.85 -5.91
N TYR A 158 -6.35 16.86 -5.19
CA TYR A 158 -6.34 16.83 -3.72
C TYR A 158 -7.76 17.07 -3.21
N LEU A 159 -8.30 16.14 -2.42
CA LEU A 159 -9.63 16.23 -1.83
C LEU A 159 -9.57 16.71 -0.38
N HIS A 160 -8.60 16.20 0.36
CA HIS A 160 -8.32 16.58 1.74
C HIS A 160 -6.81 16.50 1.99
N VAL A 161 -6.27 17.46 2.75
CA VAL A 161 -4.89 17.47 3.23
C VAL A 161 -4.90 18.01 4.66
N ASP A 162 -4.42 17.21 5.61
CA ASP A 162 -4.18 17.65 6.98
C ASP A 162 -2.78 18.31 7.05
N PRO A 163 -2.70 19.62 7.31
CA PRO A 163 -1.43 20.34 7.38
C PRO A 163 -0.57 19.97 8.59
N VAL A 164 -1.11 19.26 9.59
CA VAL A 164 -0.40 18.86 10.81
C VAL A 164 0.23 17.48 10.65
N THR A 165 -0.57 16.49 10.25
CA THR A 165 -0.11 15.11 10.13
C THR A 165 0.50 14.82 8.76
N GLY A 166 0.15 15.61 7.75
CA GLY A 166 0.46 15.29 6.36
C GLY A 166 -0.42 14.18 5.80
N PHE A 167 -1.54 13.82 6.46
CA PHE A 167 -2.57 12.93 5.93
C PHE A 167 -3.22 13.55 4.70
N TYR A 168 -3.52 12.76 3.67
CA TYR A 168 -4.27 13.28 2.53
C TYR A 168 -5.04 12.24 1.74
N THR A 169 -6.20 12.66 1.27
CA THR A 169 -7.05 11.95 0.31
C THR A 169 -6.98 12.64 -1.04
N ARG A 170 -6.81 11.83 -2.08
CA ARG A 170 -6.63 12.30 -3.45
C ARG A 170 -7.31 11.38 -4.45
N LEU A 171 -7.77 11.95 -5.57
CA LEU A 171 -7.92 11.16 -6.78
C LEU A 171 -6.59 11.18 -7.53
N VAL A 172 -6.16 10.02 -8.00
CA VAL A 172 -4.98 9.88 -8.86
C VAL A 172 -5.41 9.23 -10.16
N HIS A 173 -5.04 9.85 -11.27
CA HIS A 173 -5.21 9.28 -12.60
C HIS A 173 -3.86 9.01 -13.22
N SER A 174 -3.62 7.75 -13.60
CA SER A 174 -2.49 7.34 -14.41
C SER A 174 -2.96 7.17 -15.84
N GLN A 175 -2.36 7.93 -16.77
CA GLN A 175 -2.72 7.85 -18.17
C GLN A 175 -2.28 6.50 -18.77
N GLU A 176 -2.88 6.13 -19.89
CA GLU A 176 -2.45 4.99 -20.69
C GLU A 176 -0.94 5.02 -20.98
N GLY A 177 -0.27 3.89 -20.78
CA GLY A 177 1.15 3.72 -21.03
C GLY A 177 2.06 4.30 -19.94
N TRP A 178 1.51 4.91 -18.89
CA TRP A 178 2.30 5.23 -17.71
C TRP A 178 2.86 3.94 -17.08
N THR A 179 4.09 3.98 -16.59
CA THR A 179 4.80 2.78 -16.11
C THR A 179 5.90 3.12 -15.10
N ASP A 180 6.02 2.27 -14.07
CA ASP A 180 7.18 2.22 -13.18
C ASP A 180 7.77 0.81 -13.12
N HIS A 181 9.02 0.69 -13.54
CA HIS A 181 9.77 -0.55 -13.45
C HIS A 181 10.50 -0.73 -12.11
N ARG A 182 10.42 0.22 -11.18
CA ARG A 182 11.09 0.12 -9.88
C ARG A 182 10.13 -0.37 -8.81
N LEU A 183 10.68 -0.94 -7.74
CA LEU A 183 9.90 -1.37 -6.58
C LEU A 183 9.97 -0.28 -5.53
N ALA A 184 8.82 0.36 -5.29
CA ALA A 184 8.70 1.47 -4.37
C ALA A 184 8.27 0.99 -2.97
N HIS A 185 8.65 1.76 -1.95
CA HIS A 185 8.12 1.69 -0.59
C HIS A 185 8.21 3.08 0.06
N HIS A 186 7.37 3.33 1.06
CA HIS A 186 7.11 4.68 1.61
C HIS A 186 7.09 4.67 3.14
N PRO A 187 7.35 5.83 3.80
CA PRO A 187 7.27 5.96 5.26
C PRO A 187 5.85 5.93 5.83
N CYS A 188 4.85 6.12 4.98
CA CYS A 188 3.42 6.16 5.30
C CYS A 188 2.70 4.92 4.77
N TYR A 189 1.48 4.66 5.25
CA TYR A 189 0.60 3.72 4.57
C TYR A 189 0.15 4.29 3.21
N GLU A 190 -0.22 3.40 2.32
CA GLU A 190 -0.96 3.75 1.11
C GLU A 190 -2.16 2.82 0.96
N GLU A 191 -3.34 3.38 0.75
CA GLU A 191 -4.52 2.61 0.37
C GLU A 191 -5.18 3.21 -0.84
N ALA A 192 -5.78 2.36 -1.68
CA ALA A 192 -6.52 2.84 -2.82
C ALA A 192 -7.68 1.93 -3.18
N TYR A 193 -8.73 2.55 -3.73
CA TYR A 193 -9.84 1.89 -4.39
C TYR A 193 -9.86 2.29 -5.86
N THR A 194 -9.87 1.31 -6.76
CA THR A 194 -9.87 1.55 -8.20
C THR A 194 -11.27 1.94 -8.69
N LEU A 195 -11.41 3.15 -9.24
CA LEU A 195 -12.67 3.73 -9.70
C LEU A 195 -12.94 3.46 -11.18
N GLN A 196 -11.89 3.45 -12.00
CA GLN A 196 -11.99 3.32 -13.46
C GLN A 196 -10.71 2.72 -14.01
N GLY A 197 -10.84 1.98 -15.12
CA GLY A 197 -9.70 1.48 -15.88
C GLY A 197 -8.98 0.36 -15.16
N SER A 198 -7.72 0.10 -15.52
CA SER A 198 -6.94 -0.92 -14.83
C SER A 198 -5.45 -0.63 -14.80
N MET A 199 -4.74 -1.29 -13.89
CA MET A 199 -3.28 -1.30 -13.81
C MET A 199 -2.78 -2.73 -13.63
N GLU A 200 -1.81 -3.10 -14.44
CA GLU A 200 -1.08 -4.35 -14.25
C GLU A 200 0.00 -4.16 -13.21
N TYR A 201 0.03 -5.09 -12.28
CA TYR A 201 0.85 -5.06 -11.09
C TYR A 201 1.40 -6.45 -10.79
N ASN A 202 2.47 -6.53 -9.99
CA ASN A 202 3.19 -7.79 -9.76
C ASN A 202 2.35 -8.87 -9.02
N PHE A 203 1.31 -8.46 -8.29
CA PHE A 203 0.41 -9.38 -7.61
C PHE A 203 -0.88 -9.67 -8.40
N GLY A 204 -1.09 -9.04 -9.55
CA GLY A 204 -2.27 -9.18 -10.40
C GLY A 204 -2.73 -7.82 -10.95
N THR A 205 -3.93 -7.79 -11.53
CA THR A 205 -4.51 -6.57 -12.10
C THR A 205 -5.35 -5.82 -11.05
N LEU A 206 -5.15 -4.51 -10.95
CA LEU A 206 -6.04 -3.58 -10.25
C LEU A 206 -7.14 -3.17 -11.24
N ASP A 207 -8.36 -3.67 -11.07
CA ASP A 207 -9.53 -3.32 -11.90
C ASP A 207 -10.61 -2.59 -11.07
N PRO A 208 -11.68 -2.02 -11.69
CA PRO A 208 -12.66 -1.23 -10.95
C PRO A 208 -13.32 -2.06 -9.83
N GLY A 209 -13.26 -1.55 -8.61
CA GLY A 209 -13.71 -2.27 -7.42
C GLY A 209 -12.61 -3.05 -6.68
N THR A 210 -11.38 -3.08 -7.20
CA THR A 210 -10.25 -3.63 -6.47
C THR A 210 -9.73 -2.63 -5.43
N TYR A 211 -9.50 -3.13 -4.22
CA TYR A 211 -8.96 -2.39 -3.08
C TYR A 211 -7.64 -2.97 -2.57
N PHE A 212 -6.77 -2.09 -2.06
CA PHE A 212 -5.61 -2.47 -1.26
C PHE A 212 -5.40 -1.51 -0.08
N PHE A 213 -4.73 -2.02 0.96
CA PHE A 213 -4.21 -1.25 2.10
C PHE A 213 -2.79 -1.75 2.39
N ARG A 214 -1.79 -0.92 2.14
CA ARG A 214 -0.38 -1.22 2.36
C ARG A 214 0.12 -0.43 3.56
N PRO A 215 0.43 -1.09 4.69
CA PRO A 215 1.17 -0.46 5.78
C PRO A 215 2.48 0.18 5.31
N ALA A 216 3.06 1.03 6.16
CA ALA A 216 4.32 1.67 5.85
C ALA A 216 5.41 0.64 5.49
N ARG A 217 6.27 1.01 4.55
CA ARG A 217 7.40 0.23 4.04
C ARG A 217 7.06 -1.06 3.29
N VAL A 218 5.77 -1.37 3.08
CA VAL A 218 5.39 -2.49 2.22
C VAL A 218 5.83 -2.20 0.79
N LYS A 219 6.73 -3.04 0.29
CA LYS A 219 7.28 -2.94 -1.05
C LYS A 219 6.25 -3.31 -2.11
N HIS A 220 6.18 -2.51 -3.18
CA HIS A 220 5.24 -2.73 -4.26
C HIS A 220 5.77 -2.18 -5.61
N GLY A 221 5.35 -2.83 -6.67
CA GLY A 221 5.66 -2.58 -8.08
C GLY A 221 5.88 -3.95 -8.74
N HIS A 222 6.03 -4.08 -10.04
CA HIS A 222 6.09 -3.05 -11.08
C HIS A 222 4.71 -2.71 -11.61
N PHE A 223 4.56 -1.48 -12.10
CA PHE A 223 3.27 -0.95 -12.54
C PHE A 223 3.27 -0.65 -14.02
N THR A 224 2.25 -1.12 -14.75
CA THR A 224 1.96 -0.64 -16.10
C THR A 224 0.49 -0.34 -16.26
N THR A 225 0.20 0.77 -16.93
CA THR A 225 -1.16 1.22 -17.18
C THR A 225 -1.59 0.84 -18.61
N PRO A 226 -2.49 -0.15 -18.79
CA PRO A 226 -3.03 -0.53 -20.10
C PRO A 226 -3.91 0.55 -20.75
N GLU A 227 -4.59 0.18 -21.85
CA GLU A 227 -5.45 1.07 -22.62
C GLU A 227 -6.56 1.70 -21.78
N GLY A 228 -6.76 3.01 -21.95
CA GLY A 228 -7.80 3.77 -21.24
C GLY A 228 -7.39 4.36 -19.88
N GLY A 229 -6.17 4.11 -19.41
CA GLY A 229 -5.68 4.65 -18.14
C GLY A 229 -6.32 3.99 -16.92
N VAL A 230 -6.07 4.54 -15.73
CA VAL A 230 -6.66 4.08 -14.47
C VAL A 230 -6.82 5.24 -13.50
N THR A 231 -7.88 5.21 -12.71
CA THR A 231 -8.18 6.21 -11.70
C THR A 231 -8.46 5.55 -10.36
N TRP A 232 -7.84 6.06 -9.30
CA TRP A 232 -8.10 5.64 -7.93
C TRP A 232 -8.56 6.79 -7.06
N LEU A 233 -9.32 6.48 -6.01
CA LEU A 233 -9.29 7.26 -4.78
C LEU A 233 -8.21 6.65 -3.88
N MET A 234 -7.25 7.45 -3.47
CA MET A 234 -6.06 7.03 -2.75
C MET A 234 -5.84 7.88 -1.49
N ARG A 235 -5.43 7.24 -0.39
CA ARG A 235 -5.19 7.87 0.92
C ARG A 235 -3.84 7.46 1.48
N SER A 236 -3.20 8.38 2.19
CA SER A 236 -1.92 8.17 2.88
C SER A 236 -1.92 8.96 4.19
N ASP A 237 -1.39 8.38 5.28
CA ASP A 237 -1.28 9.03 6.60
C ASP A 237 -0.04 9.91 6.78
N GLY A 238 0.66 10.20 5.69
CA GLY A 238 1.84 11.05 5.67
C GLY A 238 2.34 11.22 4.25
N GLU A 239 3.34 12.09 4.08
CA GLU A 239 3.92 12.39 2.77
C GLU A 239 4.44 11.13 2.06
N LEU A 240 3.89 10.84 0.87
CA LEU A 240 4.28 9.68 0.08
C LEU A 240 5.61 9.93 -0.64
N VAL A 241 6.70 9.65 0.06
CA VAL A 241 8.06 9.69 -0.47
C VAL A 241 8.44 8.32 -1.04
N ASN A 242 8.80 8.28 -2.33
CA ASN A 242 9.16 7.03 -3.01
C ASN A 242 10.63 6.63 -2.75
N TRP A 243 10.84 5.53 -2.05
CA TRP A 243 12.14 4.85 -1.95
C TRP A 243 12.15 3.60 -2.80
N TYR A 244 13.24 3.37 -3.54
CA TYR A 244 13.30 2.31 -4.55
C TYR A 244 14.30 1.21 -4.18
N THR A 245 13.92 -0.04 -4.44
CA THR A 245 14.81 -1.21 -4.37
C THR A 245 15.05 -1.76 -5.78
N GLN A 246 16.29 -2.13 -6.07
CA GLN A 246 16.72 -2.78 -7.30
C GLN A 246 17.56 -4.02 -6.96
N ASN A 247 17.67 -4.96 -7.90
CA ASN A 247 18.37 -6.24 -7.71
C ASN A 247 17.84 -7.05 -6.51
N GLU A 248 16.55 -6.94 -6.24
CA GLU A 248 15.85 -7.64 -5.18
C GLU A 248 15.95 -9.15 -5.31
N TRP A 249 16.01 -9.82 -4.16
CA TRP A 249 16.00 -11.26 -4.07
C TRP A 249 15.43 -11.69 -2.73
N LEU A 250 14.68 -12.78 -2.74
CA LEU A 250 14.27 -13.50 -1.54
C LEU A 250 14.64 -14.96 -1.72
N ARG A 251 15.23 -15.59 -0.70
CA ARG A 251 15.40 -17.05 -0.62
C ARG A 251 15.19 -17.51 0.81
N TRP A 252 14.29 -18.45 0.98
CA TRP A 252 14.05 -19.13 2.25
C TRP A 252 14.13 -20.63 2.03
N GLY A 253 14.92 -21.32 2.85
CA GLY A 253 14.88 -22.75 2.97
C GLY A 253 15.08 -23.27 4.39
N GLY A 254 15.13 -24.58 4.51
CA GLY A 254 15.39 -25.27 5.77
C GLY A 254 15.48 -26.78 5.58
N GLU A 255 15.33 -27.49 6.69
CA GLU A 255 15.20 -28.94 6.71
C GLU A 255 13.76 -29.31 7.08
N ALA A 256 13.04 -29.90 6.13
CA ALA A 256 11.80 -30.59 6.39
C ALA A 256 12.07 -31.74 7.37
N VAL A 257 11.34 -31.77 8.49
CA VAL A 257 11.54 -32.79 9.53
C VAL A 257 10.57 -33.96 9.37
N ASN A 258 9.35 -33.70 8.90
CA ASN A 258 8.25 -34.67 8.85
C ASN A 258 7.35 -34.53 7.60
N TYR A 259 7.74 -33.72 6.62
CA TYR A 259 6.95 -33.48 5.39
C TYR A 259 7.76 -33.66 4.10
N GLY A 260 8.94 -34.28 4.19
CA GLY A 260 9.63 -34.80 3.01
C GLY A 260 8.87 -35.99 2.40
N PRO A 261 9.27 -36.44 1.20
CA PRO A 261 8.68 -37.62 0.57
C PRO A 261 8.59 -38.82 1.51
N GLY A 262 7.42 -39.45 1.60
CA GLY A 262 7.16 -40.55 2.52
C GLY A 262 7.13 -40.17 4.01
N GLY A 263 6.98 -38.88 4.35
CA GLY A 263 7.06 -38.37 5.73
C GLY A 263 8.49 -38.20 6.26
N GLY A 264 9.49 -38.30 5.37
CA GLY A 264 10.90 -38.24 5.72
C GLY A 264 11.46 -36.82 5.92
N ARG A 265 12.77 -36.76 6.19
CA ARG A 265 13.52 -35.50 6.25
C ARG A 265 14.04 -35.10 4.87
N MET A 266 14.09 -33.80 4.59
CA MET A 266 14.56 -33.28 3.30
C MET A 266 15.02 -31.82 3.42
N ARG A 267 16.16 -31.47 2.83
CA ARG A 267 16.53 -30.06 2.66
C ARG A 267 15.71 -29.44 1.52
N TRP A 268 15.25 -28.22 1.72
CA TRP A 268 14.55 -27.49 0.69
C TRP A 268 14.90 -26.00 0.77
N SER A 269 14.74 -25.32 -0.36
CA SER A 269 14.74 -23.87 -0.44
C SER A 269 13.83 -23.45 -1.58
N MET A 270 13.32 -22.24 -1.49
CA MET A 270 12.55 -21.57 -2.53
C MET A 270 13.03 -20.12 -2.60
N SER A 271 13.20 -19.60 -3.82
CA SER A 271 13.47 -18.17 -4.06
C SER A 271 12.33 -17.48 -4.81
N SER A 272 12.33 -16.14 -4.81
CA SER A 272 11.44 -15.37 -5.69
C SER A 272 11.62 -15.76 -7.18
N HIS A 273 12.84 -16.17 -7.57
CA HIS A 273 13.11 -16.75 -8.88
C HIS A 273 12.40 -18.10 -9.11
N ASP A 274 12.44 -19.02 -8.15
CA ASP A 274 11.73 -20.32 -8.25
C ASP A 274 10.21 -20.13 -8.37
N ILE A 275 9.67 -19.12 -7.67
CA ILE A 275 8.25 -18.78 -7.69
C ILE A 275 7.82 -18.25 -9.06
N GLY A 276 8.60 -17.35 -9.66
CA GLY A 276 8.27 -16.79 -10.98
C GLY A 276 8.46 -17.78 -12.13
N ARG A 277 9.20 -18.86 -11.91
CA ARG A 277 9.44 -19.87 -12.95
C ARG A 277 8.14 -20.58 -13.35
N GLY A 278 7.78 -20.46 -14.62
CA GLY A 278 6.59 -21.13 -15.19
C GLY A 278 5.28 -20.41 -14.91
N VAL A 279 5.33 -19.16 -14.46
CA VAL A 279 4.19 -18.25 -14.42
C VAL A 279 4.03 -17.63 -15.81
N PRO A 280 2.81 -17.43 -16.33
CA PRO A 280 2.62 -16.78 -17.62
C PRO A 280 3.39 -15.46 -17.66
N PRO A 281 4.19 -15.22 -18.71
CA PRO A 281 4.95 -13.99 -18.80
C PRO A 281 4.00 -12.80 -18.89
N ARG A 282 4.44 -11.67 -18.33
CA ARG A 282 3.89 -10.35 -18.64
C ARG A 282 3.72 -10.21 -20.16
N SER A 283 2.68 -9.49 -20.59
CA SER A 283 2.41 -9.32 -22.03
C SER A 283 3.59 -8.64 -22.74
N ASP A 284 3.72 -8.84 -24.07
CA ASP A 284 4.77 -8.16 -24.84
C ASP A 284 4.66 -6.63 -24.74
N ARG A 285 3.46 -6.09 -24.54
CA ARG A 285 3.23 -4.66 -24.31
C ARG A 285 3.81 -4.25 -22.96
N ASP A 286 3.43 -4.93 -21.90
CA ASP A 286 3.90 -4.69 -20.53
C ASP A 286 5.43 -4.71 -20.44
N LEU A 287 6.08 -5.71 -21.06
CA LEU A 287 7.54 -5.79 -21.13
C LEU A 287 8.18 -4.64 -21.93
N ARG A 288 7.52 -4.13 -22.98
CA ARG A 288 8.02 -2.95 -23.71
C ARG A 288 7.90 -1.70 -22.87
N ASP A 289 6.78 -1.52 -22.18
CA ASP A 289 6.51 -0.33 -21.37
C ASP A 289 7.48 -0.27 -20.16
N LEU A 290 7.76 -1.41 -19.52
CA LEU A 290 8.76 -1.50 -18.44
C LEU A 290 10.18 -1.17 -18.93
N ARG A 291 10.57 -1.63 -20.13
CA ARG A 291 11.86 -1.26 -20.73
C ARG A 291 11.93 0.22 -21.08
N ALA A 292 10.84 0.81 -21.53
CA ALA A 292 10.77 2.25 -21.79
C ALA A 292 10.95 3.06 -20.50
N SER A 293 10.38 2.60 -19.38
CA SER A 293 10.59 3.21 -18.06
C SER A 293 12.06 3.16 -17.62
N VAL A 294 12.76 2.03 -17.82
CA VAL A 294 14.22 1.94 -17.57
C VAL A 294 14.99 2.94 -18.43
N GLN A 295 14.70 2.98 -19.73
CA GLN A 295 15.37 3.89 -20.65
C GLN A 295 15.17 5.34 -20.25
N PHE A 296 13.95 5.72 -19.88
CA PHE A 296 13.65 7.06 -19.43
C PHE A 296 14.49 7.45 -18.21
N GLN A 297 14.61 6.58 -17.20
CA GLN A 297 15.44 6.87 -16.02
C GLN A 297 16.92 7.09 -16.40
N ARG A 298 17.45 6.29 -17.32
CA ARG A 298 18.81 6.46 -17.86
C ARG A 298 18.99 7.79 -18.60
N GLU A 299 17.98 8.21 -19.37
CA GLU A 299 17.97 9.51 -20.06
C GLU A 299 17.93 10.69 -19.07
N GLN A 300 17.37 10.50 -17.88
CA GLN A 300 17.45 11.46 -16.76
C GLN A 300 18.80 11.39 -16.00
N GLY A 301 19.76 10.60 -16.49
CA GLY A 301 21.07 10.43 -15.86
C GLY A 301 21.07 9.57 -14.59
N LYS A 302 20.03 8.75 -14.38
CA LYS A 302 19.99 7.77 -13.29
C LYS A 302 20.72 6.49 -13.69
N ASP A 303 21.47 5.94 -12.76
CA ASP A 303 22.01 4.57 -12.89
C ASP A 303 20.89 3.60 -12.48
N ASP A 304 20.30 2.94 -13.48
CA ASP A 304 19.14 2.06 -13.29
C ASP A 304 19.36 0.71 -13.97
N VAL A 305 18.86 -0.35 -13.33
CA VAL A 305 19.01 -1.73 -13.81
C VAL A 305 17.92 -2.11 -14.79
N ASP A 306 18.26 -3.03 -15.71
CA ASP A 306 17.24 -3.58 -16.60
C ASP A 306 16.19 -4.34 -15.79
N TYR A 307 14.92 -4.14 -16.14
CA TYR A 307 13.84 -4.98 -15.64
C TYR A 307 13.95 -6.40 -16.22
N VAL A 308 14.05 -7.38 -15.33
CA VAL A 308 14.09 -8.80 -15.65
C VAL A 308 13.07 -9.52 -14.77
N PRO A 309 12.02 -10.11 -15.34
CA PRO A 309 11.02 -10.84 -14.56
C PRO A 309 11.66 -11.97 -13.74
N ASN A 310 11.18 -12.15 -12.50
CA ASN A 310 11.59 -13.28 -11.68
C ASN A 310 11.29 -14.62 -12.39
N GLY A 311 12.19 -15.59 -12.23
CA GLY A 311 12.14 -16.87 -12.94
C GLY A 311 12.76 -16.86 -14.34
N THR A 312 13.31 -15.73 -14.79
CA THR A 312 14.11 -15.61 -16.01
C THR A 312 15.57 -15.27 -15.68
N GLY A 313 16.51 -15.68 -16.56
CA GLY A 313 17.93 -15.41 -16.36
C GLY A 313 18.54 -16.15 -15.17
N ALA A 314 19.47 -15.48 -14.47
CA ALA A 314 20.12 -16.04 -13.28
C ALA A 314 19.32 -15.78 -12.00
N ASP A 315 19.36 -16.70 -11.04
CA ASP A 315 18.76 -16.51 -9.72
C ASP A 315 19.56 -15.46 -8.92
N LYS A 316 18.98 -14.27 -8.77
CA LYS A 316 19.57 -13.14 -8.02
C LYS A 316 19.93 -13.53 -6.57
N SER A 317 19.17 -14.44 -5.94
CA SER A 317 19.47 -14.90 -4.57
C SER A 317 20.77 -15.72 -4.51
N LEU A 318 21.04 -16.55 -5.50
CA LEU A 318 22.27 -17.33 -5.58
C LEU A 318 23.48 -16.43 -5.86
N ILE A 319 23.30 -15.42 -6.71
CA ILE A 319 24.34 -14.41 -6.97
C ILE A 319 24.67 -13.65 -5.68
N ALA A 320 23.65 -13.21 -4.93
CA ALA A 320 23.83 -12.48 -3.69
C ALA A 320 24.58 -13.33 -2.63
N ILE A 321 24.17 -14.59 -2.44
CA ILE A 321 24.86 -15.53 -1.53
C ILE A 321 26.31 -15.77 -1.98
N ALA A 322 26.54 -16.00 -3.26
CA ALA A 322 27.89 -16.24 -3.78
C ALA A 322 28.82 -15.04 -3.54
N LYS A 323 28.33 -13.82 -3.80
CA LYS A 323 29.08 -12.58 -3.52
C LYS A 323 29.38 -12.42 -2.03
N ALA A 324 28.40 -12.64 -1.17
CA ALA A 324 28.57 -12.50 0.27
C ALA A 324 29.59 -13.50 0.84
N LEU A 325 29.62 -14.73 0.29
CA LEU A 325 30.63 -15.74 0.63
C LEU A 325 32.01 -15.43 0.06
N ASP A 326 32.11 -14.92 -1.17
CA ASP A 326 33.38 -14.52 -1.78
C ASP A 326 34.04 -13.39 -0.98
N SER A 327 33.26 -12.37 -0.58
CA SER A 327 33.71 -11.31 0.34
C SER A 327 34.23 -11.86 1.66
N ALA A 328 33.51 -12.81 2.27
CA ALA A 328 33.94 -13.46 3.51
C ALA A 328 35.25 -14.27 3.31
N GLY A 329 35.39 -14.94 2.18
CA GLY A 329 36.61 -15.69 1.80
C GLY A 329 37.82 -14.79 1.60
N MET A 330 37.65 -13.61 0.97
CA MET A 330 38.72 -12.63 0.82
C MET A 330 39.17 -12.03 2.17
N GLN A 331 38.25 -11.79 3.11
CA GLN A 331 38.59 -11.30 4.45
C GLN A 331 39.37 -12.34 5.26
N ALA A 332 39.09 -13.64 5.11
CA ALA A 332 39.85 -14.72 5.73
C ALA A 332 41.27 -14.91 5.15
N GLY A 333 41.54 -14.36 3.95
CA GLY A 333 42.83 -14.47 3.25
C GLY A 333 43.90 -13.46 3.64
N HIS A 334 43.61 -12.50 4.54
CA HIS A 334 44.56 -11.49 5.02
C HIS A 334 45.17 -11.79 6.41
N GLY A 335 45.08 -13.04 6.88
CA GLY A 335 45.91 -13.53 7.98
C GLY A 335 47.34 -13.77 7.49
N SER A 336 48.28 -13.00 8.03
CA SER A 336 49.72 -13.02 7.78
C SER A 336 50.33 -14.39 7.50
N GLY A 337 51.24 -14.43 6.51
CA GLY A 337 52.10 -15.58 6.26
C GLY A 337 53.00 -15.97 7.43
N ASP A 338 53.50 -17.20 7.29
CA ASP A 338 54.56 -17.89 8.02
C ASP A 338 54.25 -18.42 9.43
N GLY A 339 54.15 -19.75 9.52
CA GLY A 339 54.26 -20.48 10.78
C GLY A 339 53.59 -21.85 10.75
N HIS A 340 54.34 -22.90 10.40
CA HIS A 340 53.94 -24.29 10.62
C HIS A 340 53.64 -24.53 12.10
N GLU A 341 52.44 -25.05 12.44
CA GLU A 341 52.27 -26.04 13.51
C GLU A 341 50.88 -26.70 13.47
N HIS A 342 50.88 -28.02 13.66
CA HIS A 342 49.69 -28.86 13.67
C HIS A 342 49.01 -28.83 15.05
N GLY A 343 47.77 -28.37 15.10
CA GLY A 343 46.88 -28.47 16.27
C GLY A 343 45.45 -28.21 15.82
N HIS A 344 44.71 -29.27 15.48
CA HIS A 344 43.34 -29.17 15.00
C HIS A 344 42.37 -29.03 16.17
N ASP A 345 41.94 -27.79 16.42
CA ASP A 345 40.59 -27.46 16.88
C ASP A 345 40.12 -26.29 16.01
N HIS A 346 39.48 -26.60 14.88
CA HIS A 346 38.78 -25.59 14.10
C HIS A 346 37.40 -25.40 14.73
N GLU A 347 37.34 -24.64 15.81
CA GLU A 347 36.14 -23.86 16.08
C GLU A 347 36.04 -22.89 14.89
N HIS A 348 35.25 -23.25 13.89
CA HIS A 348 34.93 -22.34 12.81
C HIS A 348 34.25 -21.15 13.47
N GLY A 349 34.98 -20.04 13.61
CA GLY A 349 34.38 -18.76 13.98
C GLY A 349 33.16 -18.51 13.09
N PRO A 350 32.16 -17.76 13.59
CA PRO A 350 30.93 -17.53 12.83
C PRO A 350 31.30 -17.02 11.44
N VAL A 351 30.83 -17.73 10.40
CA VAL A 351 30.96 -17.26 9.03
C VAL A 351 30.13 -16.00 8.92
N SER A 352 30.79 -14.84 8.95
CA SER A 352 30.14 -13.55 8.74
C SER A 352 30.16 -13.24 7.25
N ALA A 353 29.00 -13.28 6.63
CA ALA A 353 28.83 -12.85 5.25
C ALA A 353 28.64 -11.32 5.23
N ASP A 354 29.37 -10.63 4.35
CA ASP A 354 29.23 -9.18 4.18
C ASP A 354 28.04 -8.87 3.28
N TRP A 355 27.00 -8.28 3.86
CA TRP A 355 25.79 -7.83 3.18
C TRP A 355 25.73 -6.30 2.99
N GLY A 356 26.81 -5.58 3.34
CA GLY A 356 26.91 -4.13 3.24
C GLY A 356 26.58 -3.42 4.56
N ALA A 357 25.29 -3.21 4.84
CA ALA A 357 24.84 -2.48 6.04
C ALA A 357 24.36 -3.44 7.15
N GLU A 358 24.57 -3.07 8.40
CA GLU A 358 23.98 -3.76 9.55
C GLU A 358 22.47 -3.49 9.59
N LEU A 359 21.68 -4.49 9.96
CA LEU A 359 20.20 -4.36 9.97
C LEU A 359 19.73 -3.19 10.86
N GLY A 360 20.41 -2.95 11.99
CA GLY A 360 20.07 -1.83 12.88
C GLY A 360 20.28 -0.45 12.28
N ASP A 361 21.15 -0.31 11.27
CA ASP A 361 21.37 0.95 10.55
C ASP A 361 20.27 1.24 9.53
N LEU A 362 19.46 0.22 9.20
CA LEU A 362 18.34 0.27 8.27
C LEU A 362 16.98 0.30 8.98
N GLU A 363 16.96 0.69 10.26
CA GLU A 363 15.75 0.82 11.07
C GLU A 363 15.48 2.27 11.41
N HIS A 364 14.20 2.60 11.63
CA HIS A 364 13.88 3.89 12.22
C HIS A 364 14.38 3.91 13.70
N PRO A 365 14.93 5.03 14.22
CA PRO A 365 15.45 5.09 15.59
C PRO A 365 14.46 4.62 16.68
N ASP A 366 13.18 4.88 16.45
CA ASP A 366 12.09 4.54 17.37
C ASP A 366 11.52 3.12 17.19
N GLU A 367 11.93 2.41 16.13
CA GLU A 367 11.35 1.12 15.73
C GLU A 367 11.46 0.03 16.81
N ARG A 368 12.47 0.13 17.69
CA ARG A 368 12.68 -0.81 18.79
C ARG A 368 12.25 -0.28 20.16
N THR A 369 11.90 1.00 20.27
CA THR A 369 11.77 1.68 21.57
C THR A 369 10.39 2.25 21.83
N ASP A 370 9.62 2.58 20.79
CA ASP A 370 8.30 3.19 20.94
C ASP A 370 7.18 2.20 21.34
N GLU A 371 5.97 2.73 21.48
CA GLU A 371 4.77 1.93 21.77
C GLU A 371 4.40 0.98 20.62
N GLN A 372 4.77 1.35 19.39
CA GLN A 372 4.57 0.59 18.15
C GLN A 372 5.74 -0.36 17.82
N ARG A 373 6.68 -0.62 18.74
CA ARG A 373 7.87 -1.47 18.50
C ARG A 373 7.58 -2.92 18.10
N HIS A 374 6.34 -3.35 18.30
CA HIS A 374 5.84 -4.68 17.93
C HIS A 374 5.17 -4.67 16.53
N ASN A 375 5.01 -3.49 15.94
CA ASN A 375 4.39 -3.26 14.64
C ASN A 375 5.40 -2.59 13.69
N TRP A 376 6.06 -3.41 12.88
CA TRP A 376 7.01 -2.92 11.89
C TRP A 376 6.29 -2.12 10.78
N GLY A 377 5.03 -2.42 10.48
CA GLY A 377 4.25 -1.67 9.48
C GLY A 377 3.71 -0.32 9.98
N ALA A 378 3.97 0.06 11.23
CA ALA A 378 3.55 1.36 11.76
C ALA A 378 4.27 2.51 11.04
N GLY A 379 3.49 3.43 10.48
CA GLY A 379 3.99 4.70 9.95
C GLY A 379 4.73 5.47 11.04
N ARG A 380 5.87 6.05 10.69
CA ARG A 380 6.66 6.91 11.57
C ARG A 380 6.99 8.18 10.81
N ALA A 381 6.96 9.31 11.52
CA ALA A 381 7.32 10.58 10.92
C ALA A 381 8.75 10.49 10.38
N TRP A 382 8.89 10.72 9.08
CA TRP A 382 10.17 10.74 8.40
C TRP A 382 10.30 12.08 7.67
N LYS A 383 11.51 12.64 7.67
CA LYS A 383 11.85 13.84 6.92
C LYS A 383 13.12 13.63 6.14
N GLU A 384 13.31 14.45 5.11
CA GLU A 384 14.52 14.44 4.30
C GLU A 384 15.78 14.60 5.19
N GLY A 385 16.71 13.64 5.04
CA GLY A 385 17.94 13.57 5.82
C GLY A 385 17.93 12.51 6.95
N ASP A 386 16.76 12.01 7.34
CA ASP A 386 16.67 10.87 8.27
C ASP A 386 17.05 9.55 7.56
N PRO A 387 17.53 8.53 8.30
CA PRO A 387 17.79 7.20 7.73
C PRO A 387 16.57 6.65 6.99
N ILE A 388 16.80 5.94 5.89
CA ILE A 388 15.74 5.27 5.12
C ILE A 388 15.60 3.85 5.67
N PRO A 389 14.48 3.52 6.35
CA PRO A 389 14.33 2.18 6.88
C PRO A 389 14.12 1.17 5.75
N ALA A 390 14.60 -0.05 5.95
CA ALA A 390 14.47 -1.13 4.97
C ALA A 390 13.00 -1.47 4.66
N PRO A 391 12.71 -1.95 3.44
CA PRO A 391 11.36 -2.38 3.07
C PRO A 391 10.93 -3.62 3.86
N ILE A 392 9.62 -3.74 4.07
CA ILE A 392 8.99 -4.92 4.63
C ILE A 392 8.53 -5.82 3.49
N VAL A 393 8.95 -7.09 3.53
CA VAL A 393 8.43 -8.13 2.65
C VAL A 393 7.04 -8.50 3.14
N SER A 394 6.02 -8.19 2.34
CA SER A 394 4.68 -8.71 2.61
C SER A 394 4.69 -10.23 2.54
N THR A 395 4.42 -10.88 3.67
CA THR A 395 4.21 -12.32 3.72
C THR A 395 2.92 -12.65 2.96
N LEU A 396 3.02 -13.10 1.71
CA LEU A 396 1.90 -13.60 0.87
C LEU A 396 0.56 -12.89 1.15
N PRO A 397 0.32 -11.71 0.58
CA PRO A 397 -0.80 -10.90 1.03
C PRO A 397 -2.16 -11.55 0.72
N VAL A 398 -3.17 -11.17 1.52
CA VAL A 398 -4.55 -11.62 1.33
C VAL A 398 -5.08 -11.02 0.04
N ARG A 399 -5.32 -11.88 -0.96
CA ARG A 399 -5.84 -11.52 -2.28
C ARG A 399 -7.14 -12.25 -2.60
N SER A 400 -7.87 -11.73 -3.59
CA SER A 400 -9.00 -12.46 -4.21
C SER A 400 -8.58 -13.87 -4.65
N ARG A 401 -9.44 -14.86 -4.41
CA ARG A 401 -9.25 -16.24 -4.93
C ARG A 401 -9.34 -16.30 -6.46
N SER A 402 -9.83 -15.26 -7.14
CA SER A 402 -10.23 -15.30 -8.54
C SER A 402 -9.15 -14.87 -9.56
N THR A 403 -7.97 -14.39 -9.14
CA THR A 403 -7.05 -13.65 -10.02
C THR A 403 -5.78 -14.41 -10.48
N GLY A 404 -5.80 -15.75 -10.52
CA GLY A 404 -4.73 -16.55 -11.18
C GLY A 404 -3.48 -16.84 -10.33
N ARG A 405 -2.40 -17.38 -10.92
CA ARG A 405 -1.20 -17.88 -10.19
C ARG A 405 -0.23 -16.75 -9.80
N TRP A 406 0.40 -16.83 -8.64
CA TRP A 406 1.35 -15.84 -8.13
C TRP A 406 2.67 -15.84 -8.93
N ALA A 407 3.15 -14.67 -9.34
CA ALA A 407 4.32 -14.52 -10.20
C ALA A 407 5.66 -14.37 -9.46
N GLY A 408 5.63 -14.10 -8.14
CA GLY A 408 6.85 -13.76 -7.39
C GLY A 408 7.59 -12.52 -7.92
N ASP A 409 7.12 -11.90 -9.00
CA ASP A 409 7.60 -10.65 -9.54
C ASP A 409 7.45 -9.58 -8.45
N GLY A 410 8.44 -8.71 -8.27
CA GLY A 410 8.43 -7.70 -7.20
C GLY A 410 8.60 -8.21 -5.76
N MET A 411 8.92 -9.49 -5.54
CA MET A 411 9.34 -10.03 -4.23
C MET A 411 10.83 -9.94 -3.96
#